data_AF-A0A7R9L5B8-F1
#
_entry.id   AF-A0A7R9L5B8-F1
#
_cell.length_a   1.000
_cell.length_b   1.000
_cell.length_c   1.000
_cell.angle_alpha   90.00
_cell.angle_beta   90.00
_cell.angle_gamma   90.00
#
_symmetry.space_group_name_H-M   'P 1'
#
loop_
_entity.id
_entity.type
_entity.pdbx_description
1 polymer ?
#
loop_
_entity_poly.entity_id
_entity_poly.type
_entity_poly.pdbx_seq_one_letter_code
_entity_poly.pdbx_strand_id
1 'polypeptide(L)'
;VVDVCALDRDFKLFPFGDKTLVGERGVSLSGGQKARITLARALYREADVYLLDDPLSAVDASVAKHIFQKCIVEYLKDKARVLVTHQIQFLRDAHKILVLKEGKCIAFGSYEELKAKGINFLSFVTDTKDKKNTTIDKTDTNTAFRHMNRSVSISPSIASSIGGHSDDPIDEIKAMDVLAEDEPKVKEETKEIGSISGGVYCEYIKAGAGPILMTVTLVSMVVSQCLYQGSDYWLTQWTNELDKPGGHVNQNMNVLIYSCLIGALFLTALARSTSFFVMCMRSSVNLHNRIFYSLLRALC
;
A
#
# COMPACT_ATOMS: atom_id res chain seq x y z
N VAL A 1 -9.80 10.96 -28.72
CA VAL A 1 -9.34 11.20 -27.32
C VAL A 1 -8.02 10.49 -27.01
N VAL A 2 -7.92 9.17 -27.21
CA VAL A 2 -6.70 8.38 -26.87
C VAL A 2 -5.40 8.91 -27.51
N ASP A 3 -5.37 9.08 -28.85
CA ASP A 3 -4.20 9.64 -29.57
C ASP A 3 -3.82 11.05 -29.11
N VAL A 4 -4.84 11.88 -28.88
CA VAL A 4 -4.69 13.28 -28.48
C VAL A 4 -4.08 13.39 -27.07
N CYS A 5 -4.36 12.43 -26.19
CA CYS A 5 -3.74 12.32 -24.87
C CYS A 5 -2.44 11.50 -24.85
N ALA A 6 -1.95 11.05 -26.01
CA ALA A 6 -0.77 10.19 -26.15
C ALA A 6 -0.83 8.90 -25.31
N LEU A 7 -1.99 8.25 -25.23
CA LEU A 7 -2.19 7.03 -24.42
C LEU A 7 -1.89 5.72 -25.17
N ASP A 8 -1.72 5.73 -26.50
CA ASP A 8 -1.52 4.51 -27.30
C ASP A 8 -0.30 3.69 -26.87
N ARG A 9 0.77 4.37 -26.46
CA ARG A 9 1.98 3.70 -25.96
C ARG A 9 1.71 3.04 -24.61
N ASP A 10 0.91 3.66 -23.74
CA ASP A 10 0.61 3.10 -22.43
C ASP A 10 -0.27 1.86 -22.55
N PHE A 11 -1.29 1.88 -23.40
CA PHE A 11 -2.13 0.71 -23.61
C PHE A 11 -1.34 -0.47 -24.19
N LYS A 12 -0.38 -0.24 -25.09
CA LYS A 12 0.51 -1.31 -25.58
C LYS A 12 1.41 -1.92 -24.49
N LEU A 13 1.72 -1.15 -23.45
CA LEU A 13 2.52 -1.62 -22.32
C LEU A 13 1.69 -2.30 -21.24
N PHE A 14 0.37 -2.13 -21.24
CA PHE A 14 -0.49 -2.75 -20.26
C PHE A 14 -0.74 -4.23 -20.60
N PRO A 15 -0.75 -5.15 -19.60
CA PRO A 15 -0.90 -6.59 -19.83
C PRO A 15 -2.14 -6.98 -20.63
N PHE A 16 -3.25 -6.26 -20.44
CA PHE A 16 -4.53 -6.51 -21.13
C PHE A 16 -4.98 -5.28 -21.95
N GLY A 17 -4.04 -4.45 -22.40
CA GLY A 17 -4.39 -3.26 -23.16
C GLY A 17 -5.27 -2.29 -22.40
N ASP A 18 -6.31 -1.79 -23.06
CA ASP A 18 -7.34 -0.90 -22.50
C ASP A 18 -8.26 -1.58 -21.48
N LYS A 19 -8.38 -2.91 -21.51
CA LYS A 19 -9.15 -3.68 -20.53
C LYS A 19 -8.44 -3.85 -19.18
N THR A 20 -7.17 -3.47 -19.08
CA THR A 20 -6.36 -3.65 -17.87
C THR A 20 -6.98 -2.95 -16.67
N LEU A 21 -7.17 -3.71 -15.57
CA LEU A 21 -7.58 -3.15 -14.29
C LEU A 21 -6.50 -2.21 -13.76
N VAL A 22 -6.90 -0.99 -13.39
CA VAL A 22 -6.01 0.04 -12.82
C VAL A 22 -6.46 0.37 -11.38
N GLY A 23 -5.50 0.61 -10.47
CA GLY A 23 -5.79 0.98 -9.08
C GLY A 23 -5.25 -0.01 -8.05
N GLU A 24 -5.81 -0.03 -6.84
CA GLU A 24 -5.29 -0.80 -5.69
C GLU A 24 -5.23 -2.32 -5.93
N ARG A 25 -6.15 -2.85 -6.73
CA ARG A 25 -6.22 -4.28 -7.10
C ARG A 25 -5.76 -4.54 -8.55
N GLY A 26 -5.19 -3.54 -9.20
CA GLY A 26 -4.79 -3.56 -10.60
C GLY A 26 -3.37 -3.06 -10.81
N VAL A 27 -3.04 -2.74 -12.05
CA VAL A 27 -1.74 -2.15 -12.40
C VAL A 27 -1.63 -0.77 -11.76
N SER A 28 -0.48 -0.51 -11.14
CA SER A 28 -0.13 0.79 -10.60
C SER A 28 0.27 1.73 -11.75
N LEU A 29 -0.41 2.87 -11.84
CA LEU A 29 -0.14 3.87 -12.87
C LEU A 29 0.92 4.88 -12.39
N SER A 30 1.83 5.26 -13.29
CA SER A 30 2.75 6.37 -13.04
C SER A 30 2.02 7.70 -12.91
N GLY A 31 2.66 8.72 -12.33
CA GLY A 31 2.05 10.06 -12.20
C GLY A 31 1.62 10.64 -13.55
N GLY A 32 2.48 10.53 -14.57
CA GLY A 32 2.18 11.00 -15.92
C GLY A 32 1.09 10.18 -16.63
N GLN A 33 0.98 8.88 -16.35
CA GLN A 33 -0.14 8.06 -16.85
C GLN A 33 -1.46 8.47 -16.20
N LYS A 34 -1.48 8.66 -14.87
CA LYS A 34 -2.66 9.16 -14.16
C LYS A 34 -3.12 10.52 -14.68
N ALA A 35 -2.18 11.43 -14.92
CA ALA A 35 -2.47 12.75 -15.49
C ALA A 35 -3.11 12.64 -16.88
N ARG A 36 -2.54 11.83 -17.78
CA ARG A 36 -3.07 11.63 -19.14
C ARG A 36 -4.42 10.94 -19.18
N ILE A 37 -4.65 9.93 -18.33
CA ILE A 37 -5.94 9.25 -18.21
C ILE A 37 -6.99 10.22 -17.64
N THR A 38 -6.62 11.04 -16.65
CA THR A 38 -7.52 12.06 -16.08
C THR A 38 -7.90 13.11 -17.12
N LEU A 39 -6.92 13.56 -17.91
CA LEU A 39 -7.16 14.48 -19.03
C LEU A 39 -8.08 13.83 -20.08
N ALA A 40 -7.80 12.59 -20.50
CA ALA A 40 -8.64 11.86 -21.44
C ALA A 40 -10.08 11.73 -20.95
N ARG A 41 -10.26 11.43 -19.65
CA ARG A 41 -11.59 11.38 -19.00
C ARG A 41 -12.31 12.72 -19.08
N ALA A 42 -11.60 13.83 -18.87
CA ALA A 42 -12.20 15.16 -18.98
C ALA A 42 -12.64 15.45 -20.42
N LEU A 43 -11.80 15.15 -21.42
CA LEU A 43 -12.13 15.35 -22.85
C LEU A 43 -13.29 14.50 -23.32
N TYR A 44 -13.36 13.25 -22.87
CA TYR A 44 -14.41 12.31 -23.25
C TYR A 44 -15.80 12.75 -22.77
N ARG A 45 -15.88 13.65 -21.78
CA ARG A 45 -17.14 14.19 -21.26
C ARG A 45 -17.81 15.21 -22.19
N GLU A 46 -17.08 15.77 -23.15
CA GLU A 46 -17.56 16.77 -24.12
C GLU A 46 -18.22 18.01 -23.47
N ALA A 47 -17.57 18.61 -22.47
CA ALA A 47 -18.07 19.82 -21.81
C ALA A 47 -17.94 21.08 -22.70
N ASP A 48 -18.68 22.14 -22.35
CA ASP A 48 -18.54 23.46 -22.99
C ASP A 48 -17.40 24.30 -22.42
N VAL A 49 -17.07 24.08 -21.14
CA VAL A 49 -16.00 24.76 -20.41
C VAL A 49 -15.06 23.72 -19.79
N TYR A 50 -13.76 23.87 -20.04
CA TYR A 50 -12.70 23.05 -19.47
C TYR A 50 -11.85 23.87 -18.52
N LEU A 51 -11.77 23.40 -17.26
CA LEU A 51 -10.87 23.93 -16.24
C LEU A 51 -9.74 22.92 -16.04
N LEU A 52 -8.52 23.31 -16.38
CA LEU A 52 -7.36 22.44 -16.38
C LEU A 52 -6.35 22.95 -15.36
N ASP A 53 -6.25 22.27 -14.22
CA ASP A 53 -5.30 22.60 -13.15
C ASP A 53 -3.99 21.81 -13.32
N ASP A 54 -2.99 22.47 -13.89
CA ASP A 54 -1.63 21.99 -14.16
C ASP A 54 -1.53 20.54 -14.70
N PRO A 55 -2.27 20.20 -15.78
CA PRO A 55 -2.38 18.82 -16.29
C PRO A 55 -1.07 18.28 -16.89
N LEU A 56 -0.07 19.15 -17.12
CA LEU A 56 1.18 18.82 -17.82
C LEU A 56 2.39 18.71 -16.86
N SER A 57 2.19 18.86 -15.56
CA SER A 57 3.26 18.87 -14.56
C SER A 57 3.96 17.51 -14.37
N ALA A 58 3.20 16.42 -14.50
CA ALA A 58 3.68 15.07 -14.24
C ALA A 58 4.10 14.30 -15.51
N VAL A 59 4.13 14.95 -16.67
CA VAL A 59 4.46 14.33 -17.97
C VAL A 59 5.76 14.88 -18.52
N ASP A 60 6.50 14.05 -19.27
CA ASP A 60 7.74 14.45 -19.93
C ASP A 60 7.52 15.58 -20.94
N ALA A 61 8.53 16.43 -21.17
CA ALA A 61 8.41 17.62 -22.00
C ALA A 61 7.92 17.35 -23.44
N SER A 62 8.33 16.23 -24.05
CA SER A 62 7.89 15.85 -25.40
C SER A 62 6.40 15.48 -25.43
N VAL A 63 5.94 14.73 -24.42
CA VAL A 63 4.53 14.35 -24.25
C VAL A 63 3.70 15.58 -23.88
N ALA A 64 4.20 16.45 -23.01
CA ALA A 64 3.57 17.73 -22.66
C ALA A 64 3.31 18.58 -23.90
N LYS A 65 4.31 18.72 -24.78
CA LYS A 65 4.19 19.47 -26.04
C LYS A 65 3.17 18.85 -26.99
N HIS A 66 3.17 17.52 -27.14
CA HIS A 66 2.18 16.81 -27.95
C HIS A 66 0.76 17.06 -27.43
N ILE A 67 0.54 16.87 -26.13
CA ILE A 67 -0.76 17.10 -25.50
C ILE A 67 -1.16 18.57 -25.65
N PHE A 68 -0.28 19.53 -25.37
CA PHE A 68 -0.61 20.93 -25.50
C PHE A 68 -1.08 21.28 -26.92
N GLN A 69 -0.32 20.87 -27.94
CA GLN A 69 -0.63 21.16 -29.34
C GLN A 69 -1.90 20.43 -29.81
N LYS A 70 -1.92 19.10 -29.72
CA LYS A 70 -3.03 18.31 -30.26
C LYS A 70 -4.30 18.42 -29.41
N CYS A 71 -4.16 18.47 -28.09
CA CYS A 71 -5.31 18.46 -27.18
C CYS A 71 -5.84 19.86 -26.88
N ILE A 72 -4.98 20.72 -26.34
CA ILE A 72 -5.43 21.99 -25.75
C ILE A 72 -5.66 23.03 -26.86
N VAL A 73 -4.79 23.07 -27.86
CA VAL A 73 -4.87 24.02 -28.97
C VAL A 73 -5.80 23.51 -30.07
N GLU A 74 -5.59 22.29 -30.59
CA GLU A 74 -6.33 21.80 -31.76
C GLU A 74 -7.68 21.16 -31.40
N TYR A 75 -7.71 20.11 -30.56
CA TYR A 75 -8.93 19.36 -30.27
C TYR A 75 -9.99 20.19 -29.53
N LEU A 76 -9.56 21.02 -28.57
CA LEU A 76 -10.46 21.86 -27.78
C LEU A 76 -10.69 23.26 -28.37
N LYS A 77 -10.25 23.54 -29.62
CA LYS A 77 -10.23 24.89 -30.21
C LYS A 77 -11.56 25.66 -30.09
N ASP A 78 -12.69 24.97 -30.24
CA ASP A 78 -14.04 25.55 -30.27
C ASP A 78 -14.73 25.60 -28.88
N LYS A 79 -14.04 25.15 -27.82
CA LYS A 79 -14.56 25.12 -26.44
C LYS A 79 -13.90 26.19 -25.57
N ALA A 80 -14.56 26.62 -24.49
CA ALA A 80 -13.94 27.53 -23.53
C ALA A 80 -12.93 26.76 -22.66
N ARG A 81 -11.72 27.32 -22.49
CA ARG A 81 -10.60 26.64 -21.81
C ARG A 81 -9.92 27.59 -20.84
N VAL A 82 -9.72 27.15 -19.61
CA VAL A 82 -8.88 27.83 -18.61
C VAL A 82 -7.80 26.85 -18.19
N LEU A 83 -6.55 27.17 -18.52
CA LEU A 83 -5.38 26.39 -18.15
C LEU A 83 -4.60 27.14 -17.07
N VAL A 84 -4.46 26.51 -15.91
CA VAL A 84 -3.54 26.93 -14.87
C VAL A 84 -2.25 26.13 -15.06
N THR A 85 -1.11 26.81 -15.17
CA THR A 85 0.18 26.12 -15.27
C THR A 85 1.32 26.98 -14.77
N HIS A 86 2.35 26.33 -14.24
CA HIS A 86 3.64 26.96 -13.92
C HIS A 86 4.61 26.98 -15.12
N GLN A 87 4.26 26.32 -16.24
CA GLN A 87 5.15 26.16 -17.38
C GLN A 87 5.04 27.35 -18.36
N ILE A 88 6.00 28.27 -18.28
CA ILE A 88 6.07 29.51 -19.08
C ILE A 88 6.04 29.25 -20.60
N GLN A 89 6.58 28.11 -21.04
CA GLN A 89 6.73 27.78 -22.45
C GLN A 89 5.40 27.76 -23.23
N PHE A 90 4.29 27.47 -22.56
CA PHE A 90 2.96 27.40 -23.16
C PHE A 90 2.19 28.72 -23.16
N LEU A 91 2.72 29.76 -22.49
CA LEU A 91 2.05 31.06 -22.40
C LEU A 91 2.00 31.78 -23.74
N ARG A 92 2.94 31.50 -24.66
CA ARG A 92 3.03 32.19 -25.95
C ARG A 92 1.82 31.92 -26.86
N ASP A 93 1.29 30.71 -26.78
CA ASP A 93 0.17 30.26 -27.61
C ASP A 93 -1.20 30.55 -26.95
N ALA A 94 -1.21 31.17 -25.77
CA ALA A 94 -2.43 31.53 -25.06
C ALA A 94 -3.03 32.84 -25.61
N HIS A 95 -4.35 32.85 -25.82
CA HIS A 95 -5.07 34.04 -26.27
C HIS A 95 -5.00 35.21 -25.27
N LYS A 96 -5.20 34.90 -23.99
CA LYS A 96 -5.10 35.83 -22.87
C LYS A 96 -4.49 35.10 -21.68
N ILE A 97 -3.69 35.83 -20.92
CA ILE A 97 -2.96 35.36 -19.75
C ILE A 97 -3.41 36.20 -18.57
N LEU A 98 -3.76 35.54 -17.47
CA LEU A 98 -4.07 36.15 -16.18
C LEU A 98 -2.92 35.85 -15.21
N VAL A 99 -2.29 36.90 -14.68
CA VAL A 99 -1.21 36.77 -13.69
C VAL A 99 -1.77 37.09 -12.30
N LEU A 100 -1.73 36.08 -11.42
CA LEU A 100 -2.16 36.19 -10.03
C LEU A 100 -0.93 36.22 -9.10
N LYS A 101 -0.95 37.10 -8.10
CA LYS A 101 0.00 37.11 -6.98
C LYS A 101 -0.76 37.39 -5.70
N GLU A 102 -0.55 36.56 -4.67
CA GLU A 102 -1.18 36.73 -3.35
C GLU A 102 -2.71 36.90 -3.44
N GLY A 103 -3.37 36.13 -4.32
CA GLY A 103 -4.82 36.19 -4.53
C GLY A 103 -5.33 37.42 -5.29
N LYS A 104 -4.45 38.32 -5.75
CA LYS A 104 -4.81 39.52 -6.53
C LYS A 104 -4.37 39.39 -7.99
N CYS A 105 -5.21 39.86 -8.90
CA CYS A 105 -4.86 40.01 -10.31
C CYS A 105 -3.87 41.18 -10.47
N ILE A 106 -2.64 40.86 -10.86
CA ILE A 106 -1.63 41.87 -11.19
C ILE A 106 -1.76 42.31 -12.64
N ALA A 107 -2.04 41.37 -13.55
CA ALA A 107 -2.10 41.68 -14.95
C ALA A 107 -2.98 40.72 -15.74
N PHE A 108 -3.57 41.25 -16.80
CA PHE A 108 -4.40 40.51 -17.75
C PHE A 108 -4.14 41.07 -19.15
N GLY A 109 -3.91 40.19 -20.12
CA GLY A 109 -3.60 40.59 -21.50
C GLY A 109 -3.05 39.45 -22.35
N SER A 110 -2.74 39.73 -23.61
CA SER A 110 -1.99 38.80 -24.46
C SER A 110 -0.52 38.72 -24.03
N TYR A 111 0.21 37.71 -24.51
CA TYR A 111 1.64 37.57 -24.21
C TYR A 111 2.45 38.83 -24.60
N GLU A 112 2.15 39.42 -25.75
CA GLU A 112 2.83 40.62 -26.25
C GLU A 112 2.48 41.86 -25.42
N GLU A 113 1.20 42.05 -25.07
CA GLU A 113 0.74 43.15 -24.22
C GLU A 113 1.43 43.13 -22.85
N LEU A 114 1.52 41.94 -22.24
CA LEU A 114 2.15 41.77 -20.93
C LEU A 114 3.67 41.93 -20.97
N LYS A 115 4.31 41.47 -22.06
CA LYS A 115 5.74 41.68 -22.30
C LYS A 115 6.06 43.17 -22.50
N ALA A 116 5.23 43.90 -23.24
CA ALA A 116 5.36 45.35 -23.43
C ALA A 116 5.20 46.15 -22.11
N LYS A 117 4.36 45.66 -21.20
CA LYS A 117 4.22 46.19 -19.83
C LYS A 117 5.40 45.87 -18.90
N GLY A 118 6.43 45.18 -19.39
CA GLY A 118 7.64 44.84 -18.62
C GLY A 118 7.43 43.72 -17.60
N ILE A 119 6.37 42.92 -17.73
CA ILE A 119 6.11 41.81 -16.80
C ILE A 119 7.09 40.68 -17.08
N ASN A 120 8.01 40.46 -16.13
CA ASN A 120 8.99 39.40 -16.25
C ASN A 120 8.40 38.08 -15.75
N PHE A 121 7.90 37.25 -16.67
CA PHE A 121 7.36 35.93 -16.35
C PHE A 121 8.37 35.00 -15.64
N LEU A 122 9.68 35.19 -15.88
CA LEU A 122 10.72 34.37 -15.27
C LEU A 122 10.85 34.62 -13.76
N SER A 123 10.67 35.87 -13.28
CA SER A 123 10.83 36.18 -11.85
C SER A 123 9.80 35.45 -10.99
N PHE A 124 8.61 35.20 -11.52
CA PHE A 124 7.56 34.47 -10.81
C PHE A 124 7.87 32.97 -10.65
N VAL A 125 8.71 32.40 -11.51
CA VAL A 125 9.13 30.99 -11.44
C VAL A 125 10.42 30.81 -10.61
N THR A 126 11.31 31.80 -10.59
CA THR A 126 12.50 31.79 -9.73
C THR A 126 12.12 31.94 -8.26
N ASP A 127 11.16 32.82 -7.93
CA ASP A 127 10.67 32.99 -6.56
C ASP A 127 10.06 31.72 -5.95
N THR A 128 9.59 30.77 -6.79
CA THR A 128 9.06 29.48 -6.33
C THR A 128 10.14 28.42 -6.12
N LYS A 129 11.29 28.52 -6.81
CA LYS A 129 12.41 27.57 -6.65
C LYS A 129 13.26 27.89 -5.43
N ASP A 130 13.35 29.16 -5.04
CA ASP A 130 14.20 29.61 -3.91
C ASP A 130 13.61 29.30 -2.53
N LYS A 131 12.41 28.72 -2.43
CA LYS A 131 11.86 28.18 -1.17
C LYS A 131 12.16 26.70 -0.92
N LYS A 132 12.89 26.01 -1.81
CA LYS A 132 13.15 24.57 -1.66
C LYS A 132 14.61 24.13 -1.54
N ASN A 133 15.59 25.04 -1.45
CA ASN A 133 16.96 24.67 -1.10
C ASN A 133 17.65 25.79 -0.31
N THR A 134 17.84 25.58 0.98
CA THR A 134 18.79 26.35 1.78
C THR A 134 20.20 25.81 1.51
N THR A 135 21.16 26.74 1.49
CA THR A 135 22.63 26.63 1.47
C THR A 135 23.27 26.19 0.15
N ILE A 136 23.86 27.13 -0.59
CA ILE A 136 25.32 27.34 -0.62
C ILE A 136 25.61 28.76 -1.15
N ASP A 137 26.74 29.26 -0.70
CA ASP A 137 27.31 30.60 -0.71
C ASP A 137 27.50 31.28 -2.09
N LYS A 138 27.66 32.59 -2.01
CA LYS A 138 27.90 33.57 -3.07
C LYS A 138 29.19 33.24 -3.86
N THR A 139 29.27 33.60 -5.15
CA THR A 139 30.08 34.72 -5.71
C THR A 139 30.07 34.67 -7.27
N ASP A 140 30.06 35.86 -7.87
CA ASP A 140 30.58 36.27 -9.18
C ASP A 140 29.74 36.28 -10.47
N THR A 141 29.74 37.49 -11.02
CA THR A 141 29.19 38.00 -12.27
C THR A 141 30.02 37.64 -13.52
N ASN A 142 29.31 37.56 -14.64
CA ASN A 142 29.77 37.72 -16.04
C ASN A 142 30.79 36.71 -16.58
N THR A 143 30.32 35.76 -17.38
CA THR A 143 30.78 35.61 -18.79
C THR A 143 30.00 34.53 -19.56
N ALA A 144 29.73 34.86 -20.83
CA ALA A 144 29.67 33.97 -21.97
C ALA A 144 28.57 32.88 -22.06
N PHE A 145 27.71 33.07 -23.06
CA PHE A 145 27.21 32.03 -23.96
C PHE A 145 28.13 30.80 -24.00
N ARG A 146 27.63 29.65 -23.54
CA ARG A 146 28.09 28.34 -24.04
C ARG A 146 26.97 27.31 -23.93
N HIS A 147 26.52 26.90 -25.12
CA HIS A 147 25.94 25.59 -25.39
C HIS A 147 26.67 24.50 -24.60
N MET A 148 25.92 23.60 -23.95
CA MET A 148 26.44 22.28 -23.63
C MET A 148 25.33 21.23 -23.71
N ASN A 149 25.39 20.47 -24.80
CA ASN A 149 24.80 19.14 -24.90
C ASN A 149 25.30 18.29 -23.73
N ARG A 150 24.38 17.71 -22.96
CA ARG A 150 24.72 16.63 -22.03
C ARG A 150 24.33 15.30 -22.65
N SER A 151 25.21 14.80 -23.51
CA SER A 151 25.27 13.39 -23.88
C SER A 151 25.81 12.61 -22.67
N VAL A 152 24.99 11.70 -22.14
CA VAL A 152 25.42 10.73 -21.13
C VAL A 152 26.16 9.62 -21.86
N SER A 153 27.47 9.57 -21.71
CA SER A 153 28.32 8.44 -22.06
C SER A 153 28.37 7.47 -20.90
N ILE A 154 27.79 6.28 -21.07
CA ILE A 154 28.14 5.08 -20.30
C ILE A 154 28.79 4.12 -21.30
N SER A 155 30.09 3.90 -21.13
CA SER A 155 30.85 2.89 -21.86
C SER A 155 30.39 1.49 -21.45
N PRO A 156 30.14 0.57 -22.40
CA PRO A 156 29.98 -0.85 -22.12
C PRO A 156 31.35 -1.54 -22.10
N SER A 157 31.63 -2.32 -21.07
CA SER A 157 32.78 -3.22 -21.03
C SER A 157 32.45 -4.56 -21.71
N ILE A 158 33.20 -4.84 -22.77
CA ILE A 158 33.32 -6.07 -23.58
C ILE A 158 34.00 -7.17 -22.73
N ALA A 159 33.66 -8.46 -22.79
CA ALA A 159 34.19 -9.49 -23.72
C ALA A 159 33.55 -10.85 -23.35
N SER A 160 32.74 -11.48 -24.22
CA SER A 160 33.12 -12.45 -25.27
C SER A 160 33.72 -13.78 -24.78
N SER A 161 32.99 -14.87 -25.02
CA SER A 161 33.57 -16.11 -25.55
C SER A 161 32.61 -16.72 -26.57
N ILE A 162 33.10 -16.83 -27.81
CA ILE A 162 32.46 -17.45 -28.97
C ILE A 162 33.14 -18.78 -29.22
N GLY A 163 32.34 -19.78 -29.57
CA GLY A 163 32.67 -20.98 -30.33
C GLY A 163 31.44 -21.89 -30.28
N GLY A 164 30.81 -22.36 -31.36
CA GLY A 164 31.10 -22.42 -32.79
C GLY A 164 30.45 -23.74 -33.30
N HIS A 165 29.77 -23.69 -34.45
CA HIS A 165 29.01 -24.76 -35.14
C HIS A 165 27.64 -25.16 -34.54
N SER A 166 26.57 -25.40 -35.30
CA SER A 166 26.35 -25.63 -36.75
C SER A 166 24.87 -25.37 -37.11
N ASP A 167 24.61 -25.26 -38.42
CA ASP A 167 23.35 -25.05 -39.13
C ASP A 167 22.13 -25.87 -38.62
N ASP A 168 20.94 -25.24 -38.58
CA ASP A 168 19.67 -25.79 -39.11
C ASP A 168 18.45 -24.84 -38.85
N PRO A 169 17.34 -24.94 -39.62
CA PRO A 169 16.51 -23.81 -40.01
C PRO A 169 15.26 -23.55 -39.14
N ILE A 170 14.85 -22.28 -39.14
CA ILE A 170 13.51 -21.69 -39.00
C ILE A 170 12.39 -22.66 -38.54
N ASP A 171 12.01 -22.57 -37.25
CA ASP A 171 10.70 -22.99 -36.75
C ASP A 171 9.91 -21.75 -36.29
N GLU A 172 9.41 -21.00 -37.27
CA GLU A 172 8.10 -20.37 -37.16
C GLU A 172 7.09 -21.52 -37.04
N ILE A 173 6.54 -21.73 -35.83
CA ILE A 173 5.18 -22.19 -35.49
C ILE A 173 5.20 -22.57 -34.00
N LYS A 174 5.10 -21.55 -33.14
CA LYS A 174 4.54 -21.68 -31.78
C LYS A 174 4.09 -20.32 -31.20
N ALA A 175 3.73 -19.40 -32.09
CA ALA A 175 3.11 -18.12 -31.77
C ALA A 175 1.64 -18.13 -32.23
N MET A 176 0.89 -19.17 -31.91
CA MET A 176 -0.55 -19.20 -32.19
C MET A 176 -1.25 -20.24 -31.31
N ASP A 177 -1.27 -20.02 -29.99
CA ASP A 177 -2.28 -20.64 -29.11
C ASP A 177 -2.43 -19.97 -27.73
N VAL A 178 -2.23 -18.64 -27.64
CA VAL A 178 -2.53 -17.87 -26.42
C VAL A 178 -3.42 -16.67 -26.78
N LEU A 179 -4.51 -16.94 -27.50
CA LEU A 179 -5.66 -16.04 -27.61
C LEU A 179 -6.87 -16.67 -26.93
N ALA A 180 -6.65 -17.25 -25.74
CA ALA A 180 -7.73 -17.54 -24.81
C ALA A 180 -7.98 -16.27 -23.99
N GLU A 181 -9.24 -15.86 -23.99
CA GLU A 181 -9.83 -14.69 -23.36
C GLU A 181 -9.58 -14.63 -21.83
N ASP A 182 -8.40 -14.20 -21.39
CA ASP A 182 -8.20 -13.80 -20.00
C ASP A 182 -8.59 -12.34 -19.84
N GLU A 183 -9.88 -12.09 -19.65
CA GLU A 183 -10.33 -10.84 -19.02
C GLU A 183 -9.65 -10.72 -17.64
N PRO A 184 -9.20 -9.52 -17.23
CA PRO A 184 -8.52 -9.35 -15.96
C PRO A 184 -9.47 -9.66 -14.80
N LYS A 185 -9.38 -10.88 -14.27
CA LYS A 185 -10.14 -11.29 -13.08
C LYS A 185 -9.43 -10.77 -11.84
N VAL A 186 -10.12 -9.93 -11.07
CA VAL A 186 -9.75 -9.65 -9.69
C VAL A 186 -9.75 -11.00 -8.97
N LYS A 187 -8.59 -11.44 -8.46
CA LYS A 187 -8.54 -12.57 -7.52
C LYS A 187 -9.27 -12.13 -6.26
N GLU A 188 -10.56 -12.45 -6.17
CA GLU A 188 -11.31 -12.27 -4.93
C GLU A 188 -10.73 -13.20 -3.86
N GLU A 189 -10.62 -12.71 -2.63
CA GLU A 189 -10.17 -13.54 -1.51
C GLU A 189 -11.16 -14.69 -1.33
N THR A 190 -10.72 -15.92 -1.65
CA THR A 190 -11.53 -17.11 -1.47
C THR A 190 -11.65 -17.41 0.02
N LYS A 191 -12.83 -17.13 0.59
CA LYS A 191 -13.18 -17.48 1.96
C LYS A 191 -13.78 -18.89 1.98
N GLU A 192 -13.16 -19.81 2.71
CA GLU A 192 -13.80 -21.09 3.02
C GLU A 192 -14.94 -20.84 4.02
N ILE A 193 -16.15 -21.30 3.68
CA ILE A 193 -17.34 -21.21 4.52
C ILE A 193 -17.63 -22.63 5.03
N GLY A 194 -17.45 -22.87 6.33
CA GLY A 194 -17.65 -24.20 6.91
C GLY A 194 -17.08 -24.34 8.32
N SER A 195 -17.08 -25.56 8.84
CA SER A 195 -16.49 -25.88 10.14
C SER A 195 -14.96 -25.83 10.08
N ILE A 196 -14.34 -25.22 11.09
CA ILE A 196 -12.88 -25.15 11.22
C ILE A 196 -12.35 -26.55 11.53
N SER A 197 -11.38 -27.02 10.74
CA SER A 197 -10.72 -28.30 10.98
C SER A 197 -10.03 -28.31 12.36
N GLY A 198 -10.15 -29.41 13.10
CA GLY A 198 -9.45 -29.62 14.38
C GLY A 198 -7.93 -29.42 14.29
N GLY A 199 -7.36 -29.61 13.10
CA GLY A 199 -5.96 -29.34 12.81
C GLY A 199 -5.56 -27.88 13.08
N VAL A 200 -6.45 -26.91 12.80
CA VAL A 200 -6.19 -25.48 12.99
C VAL A 200 -6.03 -25.16 14.49
N TYR A 201 -6.84 -25.77 15.35
CA TYR A 201 -6.70 -25.61 16.80
C TYR A 201 -5.38 -26.22 17.29
N CYS A 202 -4.99 -27.36 16.73
CA CYS A 202 -3.71 -28.00 17.06
C CYS A 202 -2.52 -27.13 16.62
N GLU A 203 -2.58 -26.53 15.43
CA GLU A 203 -1.57 -25.59 14.96
C GLU A 203 -1.49 -24.33 15.82
N TYR A 204 -2.64 -23.78 16.24
CA TYR A 204 -2.68 -22.61 17.12
C TYR A 204 -1.97 -22.89 18.45
N ILE A 205 -2.28 -24.01 19.11
CA ILE A 205 -1.65 -24.38 20.38
C ILE A 205 -0.16 -24.67 20.18
N LYS A 206 0.21 -25.39 19.13
CA LYS A 206 1.62 -25.69 18.80
C LYS A 206 2.43 -24.43 18.47
N ALA A 207 1.81 -23.38 17.95
CA ALA A 207 2.51 -22.15 17.57
C ALA A 207 3.11 -21.42 18.77
N GLY A 208 2.52 -21.49 19.96
CA GLY A 208 3.04 -20.82 21.16
C GLY A 208 3.35 -21.68 22.36
N ALA A 209 2.81 -22.90 22.42
CA ALA A 209 3.09 -23.83 23.48
C ALA A 209 4.21 -24.78 23.05
N GLY A 210 5.40 -24.61 23.62
CA GLY A 210 6.37 -25.71 23.68
C GLY A 210 5.76 -26.90 24.45
N PRO A 211 6.26 -28.13 24.26
CA PRO A 211 5.68 -29.33 24.86
C PRO A 211 5.55 -29.23 26.40
N ILE A 212 6.48 -28.53 27.03
CA ILE A 212 6.50 -28.28 28.48
C ILE A 212 5.32 -27.40 28.91
N LEU A 213 5.11 -26.24 28.25
CA LEU A 213 4.05 -25.31 28.63
C LEU A 213 2.68 -25.95 28.38
N MET A 214 2.51 -26.68 27.27
CA MET A 214 1.29 -27.42 26.97
C MET A 214 0.96 -28.45 28.07
N THR A 215 1.98 -29.22 28.49
CA THR A 215 1.82 -30.22 29.54
C THR A 215 1.49 -29.57 30.89
N VAL A 216 2.15 -28.47 31.25
CA VAL A 216 1.88 -27.73 32.49
C VAL A 216 0.45 -27.18 32.51
N THR A 217 -0.02 -26.59 31.40
CA THR A 217 -1.40 -26.08 31.31
C THR A 217 -2.41 -27.22 31.45
N LEU A 218 -2.21 -28.35 30.76
CA LEU A 218 -3.08 -29.52 30.85
C LEU A 218 -3.14 -30.08 32.28
N VAL A 219 -1.98 -30.27 32.92
CA VAL A 219 -1.90 -30.78 34.30
C VAL A 219 -2.56 -29.80 35.28
N SER A 220 -2.32 -28.49 35.14
CA SER A 220 -2.96 -27.49 35.99
C SER A 220 -4.48 -27.50 35.87
N MET A 221 -5.02 -27.76 34.67
CA MET A 221 -6.46 -27.89 34.43
C MET A 221 -7.04 -29.10 35.15
N VAL A 222 -6.38 -30.26 35.05
CA VAL A 222 -6.81 -31.51 35.70
C VAL A 222 -6.73 -31.39 37.22
N VAL A 223 -5.62 -30.87 37.76
CA VAL A 223 -5.43 -30.70 39.21
C VAL A 223 -6.47 -29.76 39.79
N SER A 224 -6.74 -28.62 39.14
CA SER A 224 -7.82 -27.71 39.57
C SER A 224 -9.18 -28.40 39.57
N GLN A 225 -9.49 -29.22 38.56
CA GLN A 225 -10.76 -29.94 38.46
C GLN A 225 -10.90 -31.04 39.53
N CYS A 226 -9.81 -31.73 39.86
CA CYS A 226 -9.77 -32.73 40.93
C CYS A 226 -9.92 -32.10 42.31
N LEU A 227 -9.24 -30.98 42.58
CA LEU A 227 -9.38 -30.26 43.84
C LEU A 227 -10.80 -29.71 44.00
N TYR A 228 -11.43 -29.25 42.92
CA TYR A 228 -12.80 -28.72 42.95
C TYR A 228 -13.81 -29.81 43.32
N GLN A 229 -13.71 -30.98 42.68
CA GLN A 229 -14.52 -32.14 43.07
C GLN A 229 -14.18 -32.64 44.48
N GLY A 230 -12.91 -32.56 44.87
CA GLY A 230 -12.43 -32.95 46.19
C GLY A 230 -12.99 -32.07 47.32
N SER A 231 -13.14 -30.75 47.11
CA SER A 231 -13.75 -29.86 48.10
C SER A 231 -15.23 -30.17 48.28
N ASP A 232 -15.96 -30.42 47.20
CA ASP A 232 -17.39 -30.73 47.24
C ASP A 232 -17.63 -32.10 47.90
N TYR A 233 -16.78 -33.08 47.61
CA TYR A 233 -16.79 -34.38 48.27
C TYR A 233 -16.53 -34.26 49.77
N TRP A 234 -15.54 -33.46 50.17
CA TRP A 234 -15.22 -33.23 51.58
C TRP A 234 -16.36 -32.57 52.33
N LEU A 235 -16.99 -31.55 51.74
CA LEU A 235 -18.16 -30.89 52.32
C LEU A 235 -19.31 -31.88 52.53
N THR A 236 -19.57 -32.74 51.55
CA THR A 236 -20.61 -33.77 51.63
C THR A 236 -20.34 -34.76 52.77
N GLN A 237 -19.10 -35.24 52.91
CA GLN A 237 -18.72 -36.13 54.00
C GLN A 237 -18.88 -35.45 55.38
N TRP A 238 -18.45 -34.20 55.50
CA TRP A 238 -18.58 -33.44 56.74
C TRP A 238 -20.05 -33.23 57.12
N THR A 239 -20.92 -32.88 56.17
CA THR A 239 -22.38 -32.77 56.42
C THR A 239 -22.98 -34.09 56.90
N ASN A 240 -22.62 -35.21 56.26
CA ASN A 240 -23.12 -36.53 56.65
C ASN A 240 -22.65 -36.98 58.05
N GLU A 241 -21.48 -36.52 58.51
CA GLU A 241 -21.00 -36.78 59.88
C GLU A 241 -21.72 -35.94 60.94
N LEU A 242 -22.15 -34.72 60.59
CA LEU A 242 -22.94 -33.86 61.47
C LEU A 242 -24.36 -34.40 61.71
N ASP A 243 -24.95 -35.08 60.73
CA ASP A 243 -26.32 -35.61 60.81
C ASP A 243 -26.44 -36.94 61.60
N LYS A 244 -25.32 -37.57 61.98
CA LYS A 244 -25.33 -38.84 62.74
C LYS A 244 -25.67 -38.61 64.22
N PRO A 245 -26.73 -39.24 64.78
CA PRO A 245 -27.08 -39.07 66.19
C PRO A 245 -25.99 -39.67 67.09
N GLY A 246 -25.40 -38.85 67.97
CA GLY A 246 -24.36 -39.26 68.93
C GLY A 246 -22.91 -39.17 68.41
N GLY A 247 -22.67 -38.57 67.23
CA GLY A 247 -21.32 -38.40 66.68
C GLY A 247 -20.51 -37.31 67.39
N HIS A 248 -19.26 -37.63 67.77
CA HIS A 248 -18.27 -36.62 68.19
C HIS A 248 -17.53 -36.09 66.96
N VAL A 249 -18.01 -34.98 66.39
CA VAL A 249 -17.36 -34.31 65.26
C VAL A 249 -16.33 -33.31 65.77
N ASN A 250 -15.07 -33.46 65.36
CA ASN A 250 -14.02 -32.50 65.68
C ASN A 250 -14.12 -31.27 64.76
N GLN A 251 -15.05 -30.36 65.08
CA GLN A 251 -15.42 -29.22 64.25
C GLN A 251 -14.22 -28.32 63.88
N ASN A 252 -13.29 -28.10 64.82
CA ASN A 252 -12.10 -27.28 64.58
C ASN A 252 -11.19 -27.89 63.51
N MET A 253 -11.05 -29.21 63.48
CA MET A 253 -10.22 -29.91 62.50
C MET A 253 -10.86 -29.90 61.11
N ASN A 254 -12.17 -30.12 61.01
CA ASN A 254 -12.89 -30.12 59.73
C ASN A 254 -12.92 -28.73 59.08
N VAL A 255 -13.13 -27.67 59.89
CA VAL A 255 -13.06 -26.27 59.42
C VAL A 255 -11.64 -25.94 58.93
N LEU A 256 -10.60 -26.41 59.62
CA LEU A 256 -9.21 -26.18 59.20
C LEU A 256 -8.90 -26.88 57.87
N ILE A 257 -9.26 -28.16 57.72
CA ILE A 257 -9.05 -28.92 56.47
C ILE A 257 -9.80 -28.26 55.30
N TYR A 258 -11.06 -27.90 55.50
CA TYR A 258 -11.87 -27.24 54.46
C TYR A 258 -11.31 -25.86 54.08
N SER A 259 -10.83 -25.08 55.05
CA SER A 259 -10.17 -23.79 54.79
C SER A 259 -8.88 -23.95 53.98
N CYS A 260 -8.08 -24.99 54.27
CA CYS A 260 -6.90 -25.33 53.47
C CYS A 260 -7.26 -25.76 52.03
N LEU A 261 -8.34 -26.53 51.85
CA LEU A 261 -8.84 -26.93 50.52
C LEU A 261 -9.28 -25.72 49.69
N ILE A 262 -10.03 -24.78 50.29
CA ILE A 262 -10.43 -23.53 49.61
C ILE A 262 -9.20 -22.69 49.25
N GLY A 263 -8.22 -22.57 50.16
CA GLY A 263 -6.96 -21.88 49.87
C GLY A 263 -6.21 -22.49 48.69
N ALA A 264 -6.10 -23.83 48.65
CA ALA A 264 -5.48 -24.56 47.56
C ALA A 264 -6.25 -24.38 46.23
N LEU A 265 -7.58 -24.37 46.27
CA LEU A 265 -8.42 -24.09 45.10
C LEU A 265 -8.18 -22.71 44.53
N PHE A 266 -8.13 -21.68 45.37
CA PHE A 266 -7.86 -20.33 44.94
C PHE A 266 -6.50 -20.21 44.26
N LEU A 267 -5.46 -20.78 44.88
CA LEU A 267 -4.10 -20.77 44.32
C LEU A 267 -4.02 -21.52 42.99
N THR A 268 -4.63 -22.71 42.89
CA THR A 268 -4.61 -23.48 41.64
C THR A 268 -5.47 -22.84 40.54
N ALA A 269 -6.57 -22.17 40.89
CA ALA A 269 -7.37 -21.40 39.93
C ALA A 269 -6.58 -20.23 39.33
N LEU A 270 -5.81 -19.50 40.16
CA LEU A 270 -4.89 -18.47 39.68
C LEU A 270 -3.81 -19.07 38.77
N ALA A 271 -3.16 -20.14 39.19
CA ALA A 271 -2.12 -20.81 38.42
C ALA A 271 -2.65 -21.30 37.05
N ARG A 272 -3.84 -21.90 37.01
CA ARG A 272 -4.53 -22.32 35.78
C ARG A 272 -4.81 -21.13 34.85
N SER A 273 -5.35 -20.05 35.40
CA SER A 273 -5.67 -18.84 34.64
C SER A 273 -4.42 -18.21 34.02
N THR A 274 -3.37 -18.02 34.83
CA THR A 274 -2.09 -17.47 34.36
C THR A 274 -1.42 -18.37 33.32
N SER A 275 -1.39 -19.69 33.55
CA SER A 275 -0.81 -20.65 32.61
C SER A 275 -1.51 -20.60 31.25
N PHE A 276 -2.85 -20.63 31.24
CA PHE A 276 -3.65 -20.54 30.03
C PHE A 276 -3.44 -19.22 29.29
N PHE A 277 -3.44 -18.09 30.02
CA PHE A 277 -3.20 -16.78 29.43
C PHE A 277 -1.82 -16.68 28.77
N VAL A 278 -0.76 -17.13 29.44
CA VAL A 278 0.60 -17.13 28.91
C VAL A 278 0.70 -18.00 27.64
N MET A 279 0.04 -19.15 27.62
CA MET A 279 -0.01 -20.03 26.44
C MET A 279 -0.64 -19.31 25.23
N CYS A 280 -1.80 -18.68 25.41
CA CYS A 280 -2.50 -17.96 24.35
C CYS A 280 -1.70 -16.75 23.86
N MET A 281 -1.12 -15.97 24.78
CA MET A 281 -0.29 -14.81 24.43
C MET A 281 0.94 -15.20 23.61
N ARG A 282 1.66 -16.24 24.02
CA ARG A 282 2.82 -16.75 23.25
C ARG A 282 2.41 -17.24 21.87
N SER A 283 1.26 -17.92 21.77
CA SER A 283 0.75 -18.44 20.49
C SER A 283 0.39 -17.31 19.54
N SER A 284 -0.27 -16.27 20.05
CA SER A 284 -0.62 -15.07 19.29
C SER A 284 0.62 -14.34 18.76
N VAL A 285 1.61 -14.07 19.63
CA VAL A 285 2.85 -13.36 19.24
C VAL A 285 3.65 -14.15 18.21
N ASN A 286 3.80 -15.46 18.40
CA ASN A 286 4.54 -16.30 17.46
C ASN A 286 3.84 -16.39 16.10
N LEU A 287 2.52 -16.51 16.08
CA LEU A 287 1.75 -16.53 14.85
C LEU A 287 1.84 -15.19 14.11
N HIS A 288 1.72 -14.07 14.85
CA HIS A 288 1.89 -12.73 14.29
C HIS A 288 3.28 -12.55 13.68
N ASN A 289 4.33 -12.93 14.41
CA ASN A 289 5.71 -12.86 13.90
C ASN A 289 5.88 -13.72 12.65
N ARG A 290 5.33 -14.94 12.63
CA ARG A 290 5.40 -15.83 11.45
C ARG A 290 4.70 -15.21 10.24
N ILE A 291 3.51 -14.63 10.42
CA ILE A 291 2.78 -13.92 9.35
C ILE A 291 3.61 -12.73 8.88
N PHE A 292 4.10 -11.91 9.80
CA PHE A 292 4.91 -10.73 9.50
C PHE A 292 6.18 -11.07 8.71
N TYR A 293 6.94 -12.08 9.15
CA TYR A 293 8.13 -12.55 8.42
C TYR A 293 7.79 -13.12 7.05
N SER A 294 6.67 -13.84 6.93
CA SER A 294 6.23 -14.38 5.64
C SER A 294 5.86 -13.26 4.67
N LEU A 295 5.21 -12.19 5.16
CA LEU A 295 4.89 -11.00 4.37
C LEU A 295 6.17 -10.27 3.95
N LEU A 296 7.12 -10.05 4.86
CA LEU A 296 8.40 -9.42 4.52
C LEU A 296 9.18 -10.23 3.49
N ARG A 297 9.22 -11.56 3.62
CA ARG A 297 9.91 -12.44 2.65
C ARG A 297 9.21 -12.48 1.30
N ALA A 298 7.89 -12.29 1.24
CA ALA A 298 7.17 -12.22 -0.02
C ALA A 298 7.35 -10.85 -0.73
N LEU A 299 7.69 -9.80 0.04
CA LEU A 299 7.94 -8.44 -0.47
C LEU A 299 9.38 -8.24 -0.95
N CYS A 300 10.35 -9.01 -0.44
CA CYS A 300 11.75 -9.02 -0.87
C CYS A 300 11.99 -10.04 -1.99
#